data_AF-A0A952X4R7-F1
#
_entry.id   AF-A0A952X4R7-F1
#
_cell.length_a   1.000
_cell.length_b   1.000
_cell.length_c   1.000
_cell.angle_alpha   90.00
_cell.angle_beta   90.00
_cell.angle_gamma   90.00
#
_symmetry.space_group_name_H-M   'P 1'
#
loop_
_entity.id
_entity.type
_entity.pdbx_description
1 polymer ?
#
loop_
_entity_poly.entity_id
_entity_poly.type
_entity_poly.pdbx_seq_one_letter_code
_entity_poly.pdbx_strand_id
1 'polypeptide(L)' 'MSKSTLPRFALPHCSHAGCHCQADGENAVVRNGKSYCSKGCADGVGCNHPGCSCNKTHAH' A
#
# COMPACT_ATOMS: atom_id res chain seq x y z
N MET A 1 -4.56 -23.90 -27.14
CA MET A 1 -4.88 -23.69 -25.70
C MET A 1 -4.07 -22.50 -25.18
N SER A 2 -4.35 -21.28 -25.66
CA SER A 2 -3.64 -20.08 -25.19
C SER A 2 -4.35 -19.57 -23.95
N LYS A 3 -3.93 -20.07 -22.78
CA LYS A 3 -4.32 -19.47 -21.51
C LYS A 3 -3.73 -18.06 -21.50
N SER A 4 -4.56 -17.08 -21.85
CA SER A 4 -4.33 -15.68 -21.54
C SER A 4 -4.30 -15.55 -20.03
N THR A 5 -3.14 -15.83 -19.44
CA THR A 5 -2.79 -15.34 -18.11
C THR A 5 -2.64 -13.84 -18.29
N LEU A 6 -3.77 -13.12 -18.22
CA LEU A 6 -3.74 -11.69 -17.91
C LEU A 6 -2.74 -11.55 -16.77
N PRO A 7 -1.73 -10.66 -16.88
CA PRO A 7 -0.84 -10.41 -15.76
C PRO A 7 -1.79 -10.11 -14.60
N ARG A 8 -1.79 -10.98 -13.59
CA ARG A 8 -2.58 -10.78 -12.36
C ARG A 8 -2.28 -9.34 -12.00
N PHE A 9 -3.27 -8.47 -12.14
CA PHE A 9 -3.17 -7.06 -11.78
C PHE A 9 -2.75 -7.13 -10.32
N ALA A 10 -1.44 -7.03 -10.08
CA ALA A 10 -0.88 -7.06 -8.76
C ALA A 10 -1.29 -5.72 -8.21
N LEU A 11 -2.45 -5.68 -7.56
CA LEU A 11 -2.96 -4.50 -6.88
C LEU A 11 -1.79 -3.95 -6.08
N PRO A 12 -1.34 -2.72 -6.36
CA PRO A 12 -0.08 -2.25 -5.82
C PRO A 12 -0.19 -2.32 -4.30
N HIS A 13 0.74 -3.03 -3.65
CA HIS A 13 0.78 -3.01 -2.19
C HIS A 13 1.29 -1.66 -1.72
N CYS A 14 0.91 -1.27 -0.51
CA CYS A 14 1.43 -0.07 0.11
C CYS A 14 2.96 -0.14 0.16
N SER A 15 3.62 0.89 -0.35
CA SER A 15 5.08 0.99 -0.37
C SER A 15 5.68 1.38 0.99
N HIS A 16 4.84 1.58 2.01
CA HIS A 16 5.29 1.90 3.36
C HIS A 16 5.88 0.67 4.04
N ALA A 17 7.05 0.82 4.65
CA ALA A 17 7.73 -0.27 5.36
C ALA A 17 6.82 -0.84 6.47
N GLY A 18 6.68 -2.17 6.53
CA GLY A 18 5.80 -2.85 7.50
C GLY A 18 4.30 -2.68 7.23
N CYS A 19 3.89 -2.05 6.13
CA CYS A 19 2.50 -2.00 5.72
C CYS A 19 2.20 -3.09 4.68
N HIS A 20 1.29 -3.99 5.02
CA HIS A 20 0.81 -5.04 4.11
C HIS A 20 -0.57 -4.71 3.53
N CYS A 21 -1.03 -3.47 3.66
CA CYS A 21 -2.30 -3.05 3.08
C CYS A 21 -2.23 -3.04 1.56
N GLN A 22 -3.31 -3.46 0.93
CA GLN A 22 -3.52 -3.29 -0.50
C GLN A 22 -3.78 -1.81 -0.78
N ALA A 23 -2.99 -1.21 -1.67
CA ALA A 23 -3.25 0.14 -2.16
C ALA A 23 -4.12 -0.04 -3.42
N ASP A 24 -5.42 0.06 -3.22
CA ASP A 24 -6.38 -0.05 -4.32
C ASP A 24 -6.12 1.10 -5.30
N GLY A 25 -5.75 0.82 -6.55
CA GLY A 25 -5.17 1.83 -7.45
C GLY A 25 -6.04 3.08 -7.66
N GLU A 26 -7.35 2.96 -7.45
CA GLU A 26 -8.34 4.05 -7.53
C GLU A 26 -8.35 4.95 -6.29
N ASN A 27 -8.03 4.40 -5.11
CA ASN A 27 -8.01 5.12 -3.82
C ASN A 27 -6.59 5.28 -3.25
N ALA A 28 -5.59 4.71 -3.92
CA ALA A 28 -4.20 4.73 -3.50
C ALA A 28 -3.62 6.13 -3.67
N VAL A 29 -2.89 6.57 -2.65
CA VAL A 29 -2.12 7.81 -2.73
C VAL A 29 -0.80 7.49 -3.42
N VAL A 30 -0.54 8.09 -4.58
CA VAL A 30 0.74 7.94 -5.29
C VAL A 30 1.63 9.16 -4.99
N ARG A 31 2.83 8.91 -4.45
CA ARG A 31 3.85 9.95 -4.21
C ARG A 31 5.23 9.44 -4.61
N ASN A 32 5.99 10.23 -5.38
CA ASN A 32 7.33 9.83 -5.88
C ASN A 32 7.33 8.46 -6.61
N GLY A 33 6.27 8.16 -7.38
CA GLY A 33 6.12 6.88 -8.08
C GLY A 33 5.84 5.68 -7.17
N LYS A 34 5.59 5.89 -5.87
CA LYS A 34 5.25 4.86 -4.90
C LYS A 34 3.77 4.96 -4.54
N SER A 35 3.09 3.82 -4.46
CA SER A 35 1.67 3.73 -4.09
C SER A 35 1.53 3.47 -2.59
N TYR A 36 0.64 4.20 -1.94
CA TYR A 36 0.38 4.10 -0.51
C TYR A 36 -1.12 3.89 -0.28
N CYS A 37 -1.48 3.05 0.69
CA CYS A 37 -2.89 2.79 1.03
C CYS A 37 -3.58 3.99 1.67
N SER A 38 -2.83 4.93 2.22
CA SER A 38 -3.34 6.13 2.87
C SER A 38 -2.33 7.27 2.78
N LYS A 39 -2.80 8.50 3.01
CA LYS A 39 -1.94 9.68 3.07
C LYS A 39 -0.90 9.58 4.19
N GLY A 40 -1.28 9.05 5.36
CA GLY A 40 -0.34 8.84 6.47
C GLY A 40 0.83 7.92 6.12
N CYS A 41 0.60 6.85 5.34
CA CYS A 41 1.68 6.03 4.80
C CYS A 41 2.57 6.79 3.82
N ALA A 42 1.99 7.67 3.00
CA ALA A 42 2.73 8.51 2.06
C ALA A 42 3.54 9.63 2.74
N ASP A 43 3.15 10.00 3.97
CA ASP A 43 3.86 10.96 4.84
C ASP A 43 4.83 10.29 5.83
N GLY A 44 4.90 8.94 5.86
CA GLY A 44 5.76 8.18 6.78
C GLY A 44 5.23 8.07 8.22
N VAL A 45 4.01 8.53 8.47
CA VAL A 45 3.30 8.36 9.74
C VAL A 45 2.70 6.95 9.83
N GLY A 46 2.41 6.33 8.69
CA GLY A 46 1.75 5.03 8.60
C GLY A 46 0.22 5.14 8.49
N CYS A 47 -0.44 4.00 8.65
CA CYS A 47 -1.83 3.75 8.34
C CYS A 47 -2.60 3.48 9.63
N ASN A 48 -3.84 3.97 9.71
CA ASN A 48 -4.77 3.66 10.81
C ASN A 48 -5.82 2.62 10.37
N HIS A 49 -5.38 1.56 9.69
CA HIS A 49 -6.28 0.49 9.28
C HIS A 49 -6.37 -0.57 10.38
N PRO A 50 -7.57 -1.09 10.69
CA PRO A 50 -7.71 -2.20 11.61
C PRO A 50 -6.92 -3.40 11.07
N GLY A 51 -6.03 -3.95 11.90
CA GLY A 51 -5.14 -5.06 11.51
C GLY A 51 -3.82 -4.64 10.85
N CYS A 52 -3.57 -3.34 10.66
CA CYS A 52 -2.25 -2.85 10.22
C CYS A 52 -1.61 -1.98 11.30
N SER A 53 -0.44 -2.39 11.78
CA SER A 53 0.34 -1.65 12.80
C SER A 53 1.52 -0.89 12.19
N CYS A 54 1.43 -0.53 10.91
CA CYS A 54 2.51 0.13 10.18
C CYS A 54 2.85 1.54 10.73
N ASN A 55 1.95 2.15 11.50
CA ASN A 55 2.15 3.40 12.23
C ASN A 55 2.95 3.24 13.53
N LYS A 56 2.91 2.05 14.17
CA LYS A 56 3.55 1.83 15.48
C LYS A 56 5.07 1.68 15.40
N THR A 57 5.62 1.47 14.21
CA THR A 57 7.07 1.39 13.97
C THR A 57 7.81 2.72 14.16
N HIS A 58 7.10 3.84 14.34
CA HIS A 58 7.68 5.15 14.66
C HIS A 58 7.34 5.66 16.07
N ALA A 59 6.83 4.80 16.96
CA ALA A 59 6.74 5.13 18.37
C ALA A 59 8.13 4.93 19.02
N HIS A 60 8.94 5.99 19.00
CA HIS A 60 10.11 6.15 19.86
C HIS A 60 9.70 6.19 21.33
#